data_AF-M3THB3-F1
#
_entry.id   AF-M3THB3-F1
#
_cell.length_a   1.000
_cell.length_b   1.000
_cell.length_c   1.000
_cell.angle_alpha   90.00
_cell.angle_beta   90.00
_cell.angle_gamma   90.00
#
_symmetry.space_group_name_H-M   'P 1'
#
loop_
_entity.id
_entity.type
_entity.pdbx_description
1 polymer ?
#
loop_
_entity_poly.entity_id
_entity_poly.type
_entity_poly.pdbx_seq_one_letter_code
_entity_poly.pdbx_strand_id
1 'polypeptide(L)' 'MTAPAATAVTRLQGLVEARRALDARIAEEVQAARDEGASWTAIGPAMGVTRQAALSKYGKLVGAQQAGASWDVR' A
#
# COMPACT_ATOMS: atom_id res chain seq x y z
N MET A 1 12.01 40.29 -4.60
CA MET A 1 12.23 39.06 -5.41
C MET A 1 12.23 37.84 -4.48
N THR A 2 11.08 37.48 -3.89
CA THR A 2 10.99 36.38 -2.91
C THR A 2 9.91 35.40 -3.36
N ALA A 3 10.25 34.43 -4.21
CA ALA A 3 9.30 33.36 -4.59
C ALA A 3 9.88 31.96 -4.95
N PRO A 4 11.17 31.59 -4.79
CA PRO A 4 11.60 30.23 -5.15
C PRO A 4 11.21 29.17 -4.10
N ALA A 5 11.19 29.53 -2.80
CA ALA A 5 10.91 28.58 -1.73
C ALA A 5 9.44 28.13 -1.70
N ALA A 6 8.49 29.04 -1.94
CA ALA A 6 7.06 28.72 -1.96
C ALA A 6 6.75 27.70 -3.08
N THR A 7 7.31 27.88 -4.29
CA THR A 7 7.15 26.92 -5.39
C THR A 7 7.83 25.56 -5.12
N ALA A 8 8.98 25.54 -4.44
CA ALA A 8 9.62 24.30 -4.04
C ALA A 8 8.78 23.51 -3.04
N VAL A 9 8.24 24.18 -2.02
CA VAL A 9 7.35 23.56 -1.01
C VAL A 9 6.08 23.01 -1.68
N THR A 10 5.43 23.77 -2.57
CA THR A 10 4.25 23.28 -3.32
C THR A 10 4.56 22.05 -4.17
N ARG A 11 5.73 22.01 -4.83
CA ARG A 11 6.15 20.82 -5.58
C ARG A 11 6.37 19.62 -4.67
N LEU A 12 6.97 19.81 -3.49
CA LEU A 12 7.12 18.75 -2.50
C LEU A 12 5.75 18.23 -2.02
N GLN A 13 4.79 19.12 -1.77
CA GLN A 13 3.42 18.73 -1.42
C GLN A 13 2.79 17.85 -2.52
N GLY A 14 2.91 18.25 -3.78
CA GLY A 14 2.42 17.44 -4.91
C GLY A 14 3.08 16.06 -4.98
N LEU A 15 4.37 15.95 -4.73
CA LEU A 15 5.09 14.67 -4.67
C LEU A 15 4.63 13.78 -3.50
N VAL A 16 4.34 14.39 -2.34
CA VAL A 16 3.81 13.67 -1.17
C VAL A 16 2.43 13.11 -1.47
N GLU A 17 1.55 13.89 -2.09
CA GLU A 17 0.22 13.41 -2.47
C GLU A 17 0.28 12.32 -3.54
N ALA A 18 1.15 12.46 -4.54
CA ALA A 18 1.40 11.41 -5.52
C ALA A 18 1.93 10.12 -4.88
N ARG A 19 2.84 10.24 -3.90
CA ARG A 19 3.33 9.09 -3.13
C ARG A 19 2.20 8.41 -2.36
N ARG A 20 1.35 9.18 -1.67
CA ARG A 20 0.20 8.66 -0.90
C ARG A 20 -0.79 7.92 -1.80
N ALA A 21 -1.12 8.50 -2.96
CA ALA A 21 -2.00 7.86 -3.92
C ALA A 21 -1.41 6.54 -4.45
N LEU A 22 -0.10 6.50 -4.71
CA LEU A 22 0.57 5.28 -5.13
C LEU A 22 0.61 4.23 -3.99
N ASP A 23 0.89 4.64 -2.76
CA ASP A 23 0.87 3.75 -1.60
C ASP A 23 -0.53 3.12 -1.38
N ALA A 24 -1.60 3.89 -1.59
CA ALA A 24 -2.97 3.39 -1.52
C ALA A 24 -3.24 2.32 -2.60
N ARG A 25 -2.86 2.59 -3.86
CA ARG A 25 -2.99 1.61 -4.95
C ARG A 25 -2.17 0.35 -4.70
N ILE A 26 -0.95 0.46 -4.16
CA ILE A 26 -0.15 -0.71 -3.80
C ILE A 26 -0.88 -1.54 -2.72
N ALA A 27 -1.53 -0.91 -1.75
CA ALA A 27 -2.30 -1.63 -0.74
C ALA A 27 -3.49 -2.40 -1.35
N GLU A 28 -4.20 -1.79 -2.32
CA GLU A 28 -5.28 -2.43 -3.08
C GLU A 28 -4.78 -3.65 -3.87
N GLU A 29 -3.65 -3.53 -4.56
CA GLU A 29 -3.07 -4.66 -5.31
C GLU A 29 -2.56 -5.78 -4.39
N VAL A 30 -2.00 -5.42 -3.23
CA VAL A 30 -1.61 -6.42 -2.21
C VAL A 30 -2.84 -7.15 -1.68
N GLN A 31 -3.96 -6.45 -1.48
CA GLN A 31 -5.23 -7.06 -1.12
C GLN A 31 -5.71 -8.03 -2.21
N ALA A 32 -5.77 -7.58 -3.46
CA ALA A 32 -6.18 -8.42 -4.58
C ALA A 32 -5.31 -9.69 -4.69
N ALA A 33 -3.99 -9.54 -4.62
CA ALA A 33 -3.07 -10.69 -4.62
C ALA A 33 -3.34 -11.65 -3.45
N ARG A 34 -3.66 -11.12 -2.26
CA ARG A 34 -4.00 -11.95 -1.08
C ARG A 34 -5.32 -12.69 -1.26
N ASP A 35 -6.30 -12.09 -1.93
CA ASP A 35 -7.59 -12.70 -2.22
C ASP A 35 -7.50 -13.74 -3.33
N GLU A 36 -6.57 -13.58 -4.27
CA GLU A 36 -6.15 -14.60 -5.24
C GLU A 36 -5.31 -15.74 -4.60
N GLY A 37 -5.04 -15.66 -3.30
CA GLY A 37 -4.32 -16.68 -2.55
C GLY A 37 -2.79 -16.55 -2.58
N ALA A 38 -2.23 -15.49 -3.16
CA ALA A 38 -0.79 -15.26 -3.17
C ALA A 38 -0.25 -15.13 -1.74
N SER A 39 0.85 -15.82 -1.44
CA SER A 39 1.46 -15.79 -0.10
C SER A 39 2.27 -14.51 0.12
N TRP A 40 2.46 -14.14 1.39
CA TRP A 40 3.39 -13.05 1.77
C TRP A 40 4.83 -13.31 1.31
N THR A 41 5.22 -14.58 1.13
CA THR A 41 6.54 -14.97 0.60
C THR A 41 6.69 -14.64 -0.89
N ALA A 42 5.60 -14.58 -1.66
CA ALA A 42 5.60 -14.14 -3.05
C ALA A 42 5.46 -12.61 -3.16
N ILE A 43 4.56 -12.02 -2.37
CA ILE A 43 4.25 -10.59 -2.41
C ILE A 43 5.45 -9.71 -1.99
N GLY A 44 6.17 -10.09 -0.93
CA GLY A 44 7.31 -9.30 -0.44
C GLY A 44 8.38 -9.05 -1.51
N PRO A 45 8.96 -10.12 -2.10
CA PRO A 45 9.94 -9.99 -3.17
C PRO A 45 9.44 -9.21 -4.40
N ALA A 46 8.17 -9.35 -4.79
CA ALA A 46 7.58 -8.59 -5.89
C ALA A 46 7.61 -7.06 -5.65
N MET A 47 7.57 -6.64 -4.39
CA MET A 47 7.69 -5.23 -3.99
C MET A 47 9.14 -4.79 -3.67
N GLY A 48 10.12 -5.68 -3.82
CA GLY A 48 11.52 -5.41 -3.47
C GLY A 48 11.77 -5.31 -1.96
N VAL A 49 10.90 -5.89 -1.13
CA VAL A 49 11.05 -5.91 0.34
C VAL A 49 11.03 -7.34 0.88
N THR A 50 11.39 -7.50 2.14
CA THR A 50 11.28 -8.82 2.78
C THR A 50 9.81 -9.18 3.04
N ARG A 51 9.51 -10.48 3.14
CA ARG A 51 8.20 -10.99 3.60
C ARG A 51 7.74 -10.30 4.88
N GLN A 52 8.64 -10.19 5.87
CA GLN A 52 8.31 -9.62 7.18
C GLN A 52 7.96 -8.13 7.08
N ALA A 53 8.66 -7.39 6.22
CA ALA A 53 8.34 -5.99 5.95
C ALA A 53 6.96 -5.84 5.29
N ALA A 54 6.65 -6.68 4.28
CA ALA A 54 5.33 -6.69 3.64
C ALA A 54 4.20 -7.05 4.62
N LEU A 55 4.38 -8.13 5.39
CA LEU A 55 3.42 -8.56 6.40
C LEU A 55 3.19 -7.49 7.47
N SER A 56 4.25 -6.85 7.96
CA SER A 56 4.15 -5.78 8.95
C SER A 56 3.38 -4.57 8.41
N LYS A 57 3.65 -4.15 7.17
CA LYS A 57 3.03 -2.98 6.54
C LYS A 57 1.57 -3.22 6.16
N TYR A 58 1.25 -4.38 5.56
CA TYR A 58 -0.06 -4.62 4.94
C TYR A 58 -0.92 -5.67 5.66
N GLY A 59 -0.35 -6.49 6.52
CA GLY A 59 -1.06 -7.60 7.17
C GLY A 59 -2.28 -7.15 7.99
N LYS A 60 -2.20 -6.00 8.65
CA LYS A 60 -3.32 -5.42 9.41
C LYS A 60 -4.43 -4.87 8.52
N LEU A 61 -4.06 -4.28 7.38
CA LEU A 61 -5.01 -3.73 6.41
C LEU A 61 -5.79 -4.87 5.74
N VAL A 62 -5.07 -5.91 5.32
CA VAL A 62 -5.68 -7.07 4.65
C VAL A 62 -6.52 -7.93 5.60
N GLY A 63 -6.05 -8.14 6.83
CA GLY A 63 -6.77 -8.96 7.81
C GLY A 63 -8.14 -8.39 8.20
N ALA A 64 -8.27 -7.06 8.26
CA ALA A 64 -9.55 -6.40 8.54
C ALA A 64 -10.57 -6.60 7.39
N GLN A 65 -10.12 -6.57 6.14
CA GLN A 65 -10.96 -6.79 4.96
C GLN A 65 -11.37 -8.26 4.80
N GLN A 66 -10.44 -9.21 5.00
CA GLN A 66 -10.73 -10.65 4.87
C GLN A 66 -11.70 -11.15 5.96
N ALA A 67 -11.65 -10.59 7.17
CA ALA A 67 -12.61 -10.90 8.23
C ALA A 67 -14.05 -10.46 7.88
N GLY A 68 -14.20 -9.40 7.09
CA GLY A 68 -15.49 -8.92 6.59
C GLY A 68 -16.03 -9.66 5.37
N ALA A 69 -15.20 -10.40 4.64
CA ALA A 69 -15.60 -11.19 3.47
C ALA A 69 -15.83 -12.68 3.79
N SER A 70 -15.18 -13.21 4.82
CA SER A 70 -15.17 -14.65 5.15
C SER A 70 -16.44 -15.17 5.86
N TRP A 71 -17.43 -14.34 6.18
CA TRP A 71 -18.60 -14.78 6.95
C TRP A 71 -19.80 -15.24 6.11
N ASP A 72 -19.73 -15.12 4.78
CA ASP A 72 -20.86 -15.37 3.88
C ASP A 72 -20.57 -16.50 2.88
N VAL A 73 -20.49 -17.75 3.36
CA VAL A 73 -20.75 -18.95 2.55
C VAL A 73 -21.41 -19.99 3.45
N ARG A 74 -22.71 -20.19 3.25
CA ARG A 74 -23.51 -21.28 3.82
C ARG A 74 -24.29 -21.97 2.73
#